data_AF-A0A8H5WB81-F1
#
_entry.id   AF-A0A8H5WB81-F1
#
_cell.length_a   1.000
_cell.length_b   1.000
_cell.length_c   1.000
_cell.angle_alpha   90.00
_cell.angle_beta   90.00
_cell.angle_gamma   90.00
#
_symmetry.space_group_name_H-M   'P 1'
#
loop_
_entity.id
_entity.type
_entity.pdbx_description
1 polymer ?
#
loop_
_entity_poly.entity_id
_entity_poly.type
_entity_poly.pdbx_seq_one_letter_code
_entity_poly.pdbx_strand_id
1 'polypeptide(L)'
;MTPKVLTVTAVLATVMLATAMPMTGPASSCTSQSSDNGCTRDYLTGLVDQVLGSMVAKDPYSLPLASTYKATENSHPAALSFMTSWRTITKASSPSILALDTTQCAAYFALDISEGSDETQSVLRGRVQLADQHITELELFINRNRGDHGFSFSAEQLPANSAVLMNPPANRTKPSRATLQALSQALFAKSSDFEVSVSDSCQFTEIGWKVIDTGVYGNGSSTPLGCSWPVDHPTDDDARVGLVIDEELGFVLTSGIVPGKVYPYYGNISAFIPNDMTPPQEAQEAWIKEVKAQSNIPLLAPTEATGDTLELLQYYDDELQAMQINVYLSGPNATSVWL
;
A
#
# COMPACT_ATOMS: atom_id res chain seq x y z
N MET A 1 31.02 -37.46 47.16
CA MET A 1 30.57 -38.49 46.21
C MET A 1 31.08 -38.12 44.83
N THR A 2 32.18 -38.77 44.42
CA THR A 2 32.65 -38.90 43.02
C THR A 2 31.69 -39.83 42.24
N PRO A 3 31.80 -39.98 40.90
CA PRO A 3 31.42 -39.00 39.87
C PRO A 3 30.55 -39.69 38.78
N LYS A 4 30.19 -38.98 37.69
CA LYS A 4 30.24 -39.61 36.34
C LYS A 4 30.39 -38.56 35.24
N VAL A 5 31.61 -38.54 34.70
CA VAL A 5 32.04 -37.97 33.44
C VAL A 5 31.60 -38.90 32.30
N LEU A 6 31.26 -38.36 31.14
CA LEU A 6 31.64 -38.99 29.87
C LEU A 6 31.88 -37.93 28.79
N THR A 7 33.15 -37.75 28.47
CA THR A 7 33.66 -37.14 27.23
C THR A 7 34.00 -38.31 26.30
N VAL A 8 33.60 -38.25 25.03
CA VAL A 8 34.27 -39.04 23.96
C VAL A 8 34.40 -38.16 22.72
N THR A 9 35.65 -37.87 22.41
CA THR A 9 36.15 -37.39 21.11
C THR A 9 36.45 -38.61 20.24
N ALA A 10 36.10 -38.60 18.95
CA ALA A 10 36.88 -39.29 17.92
C ALA A 10 36.49 -38.83 16.50
N VAL A 11 37.50 -38.32 15.81
CA VAL A 11 37.59 -38.06 14.37
C VAL A 11 37.72 -39.40 13.63
N LEU A 12 37.10 -39.56 12.46
CA LEU A 12 37.71 -40.31 11.36
C LEU A 12 37.12 -39.91 10.00
N ALA A 13 37.91 -39.18 9.22
CA ALA A 13 37.73 -39.00 7.80
C ALA A 13 38.05 -40.33 7.08
N THR A 14 37.20 -40.75 6.15
CA THR A 14 37.52 -41.81 5.21
C THR A 14 37.18 -41.35 3.81
N VAL A 15 38.22 -41.12 3.01
CA VAL A 15 38.17 -40.93 1.57
C VAL A 15 37.94 -42.29 0.92
N MET A 16 36.91 -42.42 0.09
CA MET A 16 36.82 -43.50 -0.90
C MET A 16 36.74 -42.91 -2.30
N LEU A 17 37.80 -43.16 -3.08
CA LEU A 17 37.78 -43.12 -4.53
C LEU A 17 36.96 -44.33 -5.03
N ALA A 18 35.99 -44.09 -5.91
CA ALA A 18 35.41 -45.13 -6.76
C ALA A 18 34.99 -44.56 -8.12
N THR A 19 35.82 -44.85 -9.11
CA THR A 19 35.52 -45.24 -10.51
C THR A 19 34.29 -44.65 -11.23
N ALA A 20 34.59 -43.89 -12.28
CA ALA A 20 33.67 -43.49 -13.33
C ALA A 20 33.11 -44.69 -14.12
N MET A 21 31.80 -44.65 -14.39
CA MET A 21 31.14 -45.38 -15.48
C MET A 21 30.35 -44.37 -16.33
N PRO A 22 30.43 -44.41 -17.67
CA PRO A 22 29.62 -43.56 -18.52
C PRO A 22 28.22 -44.18 -18.67
N MET A 23 27.22 -43.58 -18.02
CA MET A 23 25.82 -43.83 -18.37
C MET A 23 25.37 -42.77 -19.38
N THR A 24 25.34 -43.15 -20.65
CA THR A 24 24.57 -42.45 -21.69
C THR A 24 23.09 -42.65 -21.43
N GLY A 25 22.50 -41.80 -20.59
CA GLY A 25 21.05 -41.64 -20.49
C GLY A 25 20.55 -40.67 -21.56
N PRO A 26 19.36 -40.86 -22.12
CA PRO A 26 18.77 -39.86 -23.00
C PRO A 26 18.64 -38.55 -22.21
N ALA A 27 19.16 -37.47 -22.78
CA ALA A 27 18.89 -36.13 -22.29
C ALA A 27 17.40 -35.87 -22.49
N SER A 28 16.60 -36.23 -21.48
CA SER A 28 15.29 -35.65 -21.28
C SER A 28 15.54 -34.16 -21.11
N SER A 29 15.26 -33.41 -22.16
CA SER A 29 15.08 -31.98 -22.11
C SER A 29 14.02 -31.73 -21.04
N CYS A 30 14.46 -31.41 -19.82
CA CYS A 30 13.63 -30.71 -18.87
C CYS A 30 13.38 -29.34 -19.50
N THR A 31 12.38 -29.26 -20.37
CA THR A 31 11.60 -28.05 -20.50
C THR A 31 11.24 -27.66 -19.08
N SER A 32 11.87 -26.61 -18.58
CA SER A 32 11.38 -25.83 -17.46
C SER A 32 9.98 -25.36 -17.86
N GLN A 33 8.97 -26.22 -17.65
CA GLN A 33 7.63 -25.74 -17.39
C GLN A 33 7.82 -24.80 -16.21
N SER A 34 7.71 -23.50 -16.49
CA SER A 34 7.33 -22.56 -15.45
C SER A 34 6.17 -23.23 -14.73
N SER A 35 6.40 -23.64 -13.49
CA SER A 35 5.33 -24.06 -12.61
C SER A 35 4.36 -22.90 -12.61
N ASP A 36 3.25 -23.06 -13.34
CA ASP A 36 2.15 -22.12 -13.31
C ASP A 36 1.76 -22.05 -11.83
N ASN A 37 2.12 -20.95 -11.17
CA ASN A 37 2.02 -20.80 -9.72
C ASN A 37 0.53 -20.76 -9.27
N GLY A 38 -0.41 -20.95 -10.20
CA GLY A 38 -1.84 -20.94 -10.01
C GLY A 38 -2.41 -19.55 -9.83
N CYS A 39 -1.56 -18.51 -9.77
CA CYS A 39 -1.95 -17.14 -9.48
C CYS A 39 -2.31 -16.41 -10.76
N THR A 40 -3.32 -16.93 -11.47
CA THR A 40 -3.91 -16.24 -12.61
C THR A 40 -4.69 -15.01 -12.15
N ARG A 41 -4.94 -14.06 -13.05
CA ARG A 41 -5.78 -12.89 -12.73
C ARG A 41 -7.18 -13.28 -12.27
N ASP A 42 -7.77 -14.29 -12.91
CA ASP A 42 -9.10 -14.82 -12.54
C ASP A 42 -9.10 -15.41 -11.13
N TYR A 43 -8.06 -16.18 -10.78
CA TYR A 43 -7.90 -16.73 -9.44
C TYR A 43 -7.76 -15.62 -8.38
N LEU A 44 -6.89 -14.63 -8.62
CA LEU A 44 -6.69 -13.53 -7.68
C LEU A 44 -7.95 -12.65 -7.55
N THR A 45 -8.71 -12.46 -8.63
CA THR A 45 -10.00 -11.76 -8.60
C THR A 45 -11.01 -12.52 -7.74
N GLY A 46 -11.17 -13.83 -7.98
CA GLY A 46 -12.06 -14.68 -7.17
C GLY A 46 -11.66 -14.74 -5.70
N LEU A 47 -10.36 -14.68 -5.39
CA LEU A 47 -9.88 -14.58 -4.01
C LEU A 47 -10.28 -13.25 -3.37
N VAL A 48 -10.12 -12.11 -4.05
CA VAL A 48 -10.54 -10.81 -3.51
C VAL A 48 -12.05 -10.80 -3.26
N ASP A 49 -12.84 -11.36 -4.19
CA ASP A 49 -14.28 -11.55 -3.99
C ASP A 49 -14.59 -12.43 -2.77
N GLN A 50 -13.80 -13.50 -2.53
CA GLN A 50 -13.94 -14.34 -1.35
C GLN A 50 -13.60 -13.59 -0.05
N VAL A 51 -12.55 -12.76 -0.05
CA VAL A 51 -12.19 -11.89 1.09
C VAL A 51 -13.36 -10.95 1.42
N LEU A 52 -13.87 -10.21 0.44
CA LEU A 52 -14.97 -9.27 0.62
C LEU A 52 -16.28 -10.00 1.04
N GLY A 53 -16.57 -11.12 0.39
CA GLY A 53 -17.72 -11.97 0.73
C GLY A 53 -17.65 -12.49 2.17
N SER A 54 -16.47 -12.86 2.66
CA SER A 54 -16.28 -13.29 4.04
C SER A 54 -16.57 -12.18 5.05
N MET A 55 -16.22 -10.92 4.75
CA MET A 55 -16.49 -9.76 5.61
C MET A 55 -17.99 -9.48 5.70
N VAL A 56 -18.68 -9.50 4.56
CA VAL A 56 -20.15 -9.33 4.49
C VAL A 56 -20.86 -10.47 5.23
N ALA A 57 -20.40 -11.71 5.03
CA ALA A 57 -20.93 -12.90 5.70
C ALA A 57 -20.58 -13.00 7.20
N LYS A 58 -19.71 -12.11 7.70
CA LYS A 58 -19.20 -12.13 9.09
C LYS A 58 -18.47 -13.43 9.43
N ASP A 59 -17.88 -14.09 8.43
CA ASP A 59 -17.25 -15.40 8.56
C ASP A 59 -15.79 -15.39 8.07
N PRO A 60 -14.83 -14.94 8.90
CA PRO A 60 -13.42 -14.94 8.52
C PRO A 60 -12.83 -16.34 8.34
N TYR A 61 -13.48 -17.40 8.83
CA TYR A 61 -12.97 -18.78 8.73
C TYR A 61 -13.27 -19.43 7.38
N SER A 62 -14.08 -18.77 6.54
CA SER A 62 -14.33 -19.18 5.15
C SER A 62 -13.12 -18.93 4.23
N LEU A 63 -12.10 -18.20 4.69
CA LEU A 63 -10.92 -17.87 3.90
C LEU A 63 -9.87 -19.00 3.93
N PRO A 64 -9.13 -19.21 2.82
CA PRO A 64 -8.03 -20.17 2.77
C PRO A 64 -6.79 -19.58 3.45
N LEU A 65 -6.80 -19.46 4.77
CA LEU A 65 -5.66 -18.91 5.52
C LEU A 65 -4.53 -19.93 5.62
N ALA A 66 -3.28 -19.47 5.52
CA ALA A 66 -2.13 -20.31 5.81
C ALA A 66 -2.14 -20.75 7.30
N SER A 67 -1.38 -21.81 7.64
CA SER A 67 -1.27 -22.27 9.03
C SER A 67 -0.78 -21.19 10.00
N THR A 68 -0.05 -20.22 9.48
CA THR A 68 0.33 -18.98 10.16
C THR A 68 0.24 -17.85 9.15
N TYR A 69 -0.48 -16.79 9.49
CA TYR A 69 -0.68 -15.63 8.64
C TYR A 69 -0.43 -14.35 9.44
N LYS A 70 -0.11 -13.26 8.75
CA LYS A 70 -0.05 -11.91 9.30
C LYS A 70 -1.25 -11.11 8.81
N ALA A 71 -1.89 -10.35 9.69
CA ALA A 71 -2.96 -9.46 9.26
C ALA A 71 -3.01 -8.18 10.09
N THR A 72 -3.33 -7.09 9.42
CA THR A 72 -3.55 -5.78 10.06
C THR A 72 -4.83 -5.13 9.57
N GLU A 73 -5.49 -4.40 10.45
CA GLU A 73 -6.51 -3.43 10.09
C GLU A 73 -6.03 -2.07 10.58
N ASN A 74 -5.92 -1.08 9.68
CA ASN A 74 -5.49 0.27 10.04
C ASN A 74 -4.13 0.26 10.77
N SER A 75 -3.17 -0.51 10.25
CA SER A 75 -1.84 -0.74 10.84
C SER A 75 -1.82 -1.41 12.22
N HIS A 76 -2.97 -1.89 12.72
CA HIS A 76 -3.05 -2.63 13.98
C HIS A 76 -3.10 -4.14 13.72
N PRO A 77 -2.15 -4.93 14.24
CA PRO A 77 -2.15 -6.38 14.06
C PRO A 77 -3.30 -7.02 14.83
N ALA A 78 -4.08 -7.85 14.15
CA ALA A 78 -5.21 -8.54 14.75
C ALA A 78 -5.51 -9.87 14.02
N ALA A 79 -6.13 -10.81 14.72
CA ALA A 79 -6.79 -11.92 14.03
C ALA A 79 -8.06 -11.40 13.32
N LEU A 80 -8.42 -11.99 12.19
CA LEU A 80 -9.53 -11.49 11.36
C LEU A 80 -10.86 -11.37 12.12
N SER A 81 -11.11 -12.26 13.08
CA SER A 81 -12.33 -12.25 13.93
C SER A 81 -12.38 -11.10 14.95
N PHE A 82 -11.26 -10.41 15.19
CA PHE A 82 -11.17 -9.22 16.04
C PHE A 82 -11.21 -7.91 15.25
N MET A 83 -10.98 -7.97 13.94
CA MET A 83 -11.04 -6.79 13.07
C MET A 83 -12.47 -6.25 12.94
N THR A 84 -12.60 -4.92 12.82
CA THR A 84 -13.90 -4.27 12.68
C THR A 84 -14.55 -4.60 11.35
N SER A 85 -13.77 -4.84 10.29
CA SER A 85 -14.24 -5.24 8.96
C SER A 85 -15.26 -6.39 9.00
N TRP A 86 -14.95 -7.48 9.70
CA TRP A 86 -15.86 -8.65 9.83
C TRP A 86 -17.02 -8.44 10.80
N ARG A 87 -17.12 -7.28 11.45
CA ARG A 87 -18.21 -6.94 12.38
C ARG A 87 -19.13 -5.89 11.78
N THR A 88 -18.59 -4.89 11.10
CA THR A 88 -19.33 -3.71 10.66
C THR A 88 -19.75 -3.77 9.20
N ILE A 89 -18.95 -4.35 8.30
CA ILE A 89 -19.23 -4.32 6.83
C ILE A 89 -20.50 -5.09 6.48
N THR A 90 -21.55 -4.41 6.04
CA THR A 90 -22.84 -5.01 5.66
C THR A 90 -22.95 -5.20 4.15
N LYS A 91 -22.23 -4.39 3.37
CA LYS A 91 -22.17 -4.45 1.90
C LYS A 91 -20.77 -4.08 1.42
N ALA A 92 -20.35 -4.74 0.35
CA ALA A 92 -19.13 -4.46 -0.39
C ALA A 92 -19.46 -4.49 -1.89
N SER A 93 -19.10 -3.45 -2.62
CA SER A 93 -19.19 -3.41 -4.08
C SER A 93 -18.05 -4.22 -4.71
N SER A 94 -18.07 -4.37 -6.04
CA SER A 94 -16.88 -4.84 -6.75
C SER A 94 -15.75 -3.80 -6.61
N PRO A 95 -14.48 -4.23 -6.52
CA PRO A 95 -13.34 -3.32 -6.46
C PRO A 95 -13.36 -2.24 -7.54
N SER A 96 -13.32 -0.98 -7.12
CA SER A 96 -13.13 0.18 -8.01
C SER A 96 -11.69 0.24 -8.53
N ILE A 97 -10.73 -0.19 -7.72
CA ILE A 97 -9.35 -0.48 -8.13
C ILE A 97 -9.07 -1.94 -7.82
N LEU A 98 -8.46 -2.65 -8.78
CA LEU A 98 -7.97 -4.02 -8.59
C LEU A 98 -6.64 -4.18 -9.33
N ALA A 99 -5.53 -4.15 -8.61
CA ALA A 99 -4.21 -4.42 -9.14
C ALA A 99 -3.82 -5.86 -8.80
N LEU A 100 -3.43 -6.64 -9.81
CA LEU A 100 -3.16 -8.07 -9.69
C LEU A 100 -1.72 -8.39 -10.08
N ASP A 101 -0.97 -8.96 -9.13
CA ASP A 101 0.39 -9.43 -9.35
C ASP A 101 0.42 -10.97 -9.42
N THR A 102 0.44 -11.47 -10.65
CA THR A 102 0.49 -12.92 -10.92
C THR A 102 1.86 -13.53 -10.64
N THR A 103 2.92 -12.73 -10.53
CA THR A 103 4.27 -13.20 -10.25
C THR A 103 4.48 -13.42 -8.75
N GLN A 104 4.06 -12.45 -7.93
CA GLN A 104 4.17 -12.50 -6.46
C GLN A 104 2.97 -13.15 -5.77
N CYS A 105 1.93 -13.54 -6.52
CA CYS A 105 0.66 -14.01 -5.97
C CYS A 105 0.10 -13.02 -4.95
N ALA A 106 -0.10 -11.79 -5.40
CA ALA A 106 -0.61 -10.71 -4.55
C ALA A 106 -1.65 -9.88 -5.30
N ALA A 107 -2.55 -9.24 -4.54
CA ALA A 107 -3.52 -8.32 -5.09
C ALA A 107 -3.70 -7.11 -4.17
N TYR A 108 -3.94 -5.96 -4.77
CA TYR A 108 -4.41 -4.76 -4.10
C TYR A 108 -5.80 -4.40 -4.60
N PHE A 109 -6.66 -3.97 -3.69
CA PHE A 109 -8.01 -3.55 -4.01
C PHE A 109 -8.41 -2.28 -3.26
N ALA A 110 -9.29 -1.50 -3.87
CA ALA A 110 -9.97 -0.37 -3.24
C ALA A 110 -11.44 -0.37 -3.67
N LEU A 111 -12.35 -0.19 -2.72
CA LEU A 111 -13.79 -0.16 -2.96
C LEU A 111 -14.53 0.68 -1.92
N ASP A 112 -15.74 1.06 -2.27
CA ASP A 112 -16.71 1.60 -1.33
C ASP A 112 -17.43 0.47 -0.58
N ILE A 113 -17.73 0.70 0.70
CA ILE A 113 -18.41 -0.26 1.58
C ILE A 113 -19.48 0.44 2.42
N SER A 114 -20.43 -0.34 2.91
CA SER A 114 -21.38 0.09 3.96
C SER A 114 -21.01 -0.56 5.29
N GLU A 115 -21.05 0.23 6.37
CA GLU A 115 -20.76 -0.24 7.74
C GLU A 115 -21.98 -0.01 8.66
N GLY A 116 -22.56 -1.08 9.20
CA GLY A 116 -23.66 -1.02 10.18
C GLY A 116 -24.99 -0.45 9.68
N SER A 117 -25.02 0.11 8.48
CA SER A 117 -26.19 0.64 7.78
C SER A 117 -26.13 0.23 6.30
N ASP A 118 -27.09 0.72 5.50
CA ASP A 118 -27.10 0.57 4.06
C ASP A 118 -26.44 1.75 3.32
N GLU A 119 -25.93 2.73 4.05
CA GLU A 119 -25.27 3.89 3.46
C GLU A 119 -23.84 3.54 3.07
N THR A 120 -23.48 3.78 1.81
CA THR A 120 -22.10 3.68 1.33
C THR A 120 -21.31 4.90 1.78
N GLN A 121 -20.51 4.74 2.84
CA GLN A 121 -19.85 5.87 3.50
C GLN A 121 -18.36 5.69 3.70
N SER A 122 -17.86 4.46 3.60
CA SER A 122 -16.46 4.17 3.87
C SER A 122 -15.77 3.63 2.62
N VAL A 123 -14.47 3.86 2.54
CA VAL A 123 -13.58 3.26 1.55
C VAL A 123 -12.78 2.18 2.25
N LEU A 124 -12.90 0.94 1.79
CA LEU A 124 -12.03 -0.16 2.17
C LEU A 124 -10.92 -0.29 1.13
N ARG A 125 -9.70 -0.44 1.62
CA ARG A 125 -8.55 -0.84 0.82
C ARG A 125 -7.90 -2.04 1.43
N GLY A 126 -7.28 -2.86 0.60
CA GLY A 126 -6.48 -3.94 1.12
C GLY A 126 -5.44 -4.46 0.16
N ARG A 127 -4.43 -5.09 0.74
CA ARG A 127 -3.47 -5.94 0.06
C ARG A 127 -3.59 -7.35 0.61
N VAL A 128 -3.63 -8.33 -0.29
CA VAL A 128 -3.59 -9.75 0.06
C VAL A 128 -2.38 -10.38 -0.63
N GLN A 129 -1.67 -11.24 0.08
CA GLN A 129 -0.59 -12.06 -0.49
C GLN A 129 -0.80 -13.53 -0.15
N LEU A 130 -0.39 -14.39 -1.09
CA LEU A 130 -0.55 -15.83 -0.98
C LEU A 130 0.77 -16.58 -1.14
N ALA A 131 0.82 -17.73 -0.49
CA ALA A 131 1.75 -18.81 -0.80
C ALA A 131 0.95 -20.12 -0.82
N ASP A 132 1.23 -21.00 -1.79
CA ASP A 132 0.56 -22.29 -1.93
C ASP A 132 -0.98 -22.19 -1.90
N GLN A 133 -1.54 -21.17 -2.56
CA GLN A 133 -2.99 -20.86 -2.61
C GLN A 133 -3.63 -20.55 -1.25
N HIS A 134 -2.83 -20.24 -0.24
CA HIS A 134 -3.28 -19.80 1.07
C HIS A 134 -2.85 -18.36 1.35
N ILE A 135 -3.72 -17.58 1.99
CA ILE A 135 -3.43 -16.21 2.41
C ILE A 135 -2.39 -16.25 3.52
N THR A 136 -1.22 -15.66 3.25
CA THR A 136 -0.13 -15.48 4.22
C THR A 136 -0.15 -14.09 4.83
N GLU A 137 -0.61 -13.09 4.07
CA GLU A 137 -0.69 -11.69 4.51
C GLU A 137 -2.02 -11.05 4.09
N LEU A 138 -2.65 -10.31 5.02
CA LEU A 138 -3.81 -9.49 4.74
C LEU A 138 -3.71 -8.13 5.45
N GLU A 139 -3.54 -7.08 4.66
CA GLU A 139 -3.37 -5.72 5.15
C GLU A 139 -4.57 -4.88 4.72
N LEU A 140 -5.33 -4.36 5.68
CA LEU A 140 -6.58 -3.63 5.43
C LEU A 140 -6.51 -2.21 5.97
N PHE A 141 -7.13 -1.28 5.25
CA PHE A 141 -7.37 0.09 5.68
C PHE A 141 -8.82 0.47 5.44
N ILE A 142 -9.51 0.95 6.48
CA ILE A 142 -10.86 1.51 6.38
C ILE A 142 -10.82 2.98 6.68
N ASN A 143 -11.36 3.77 5.76
CA ASN A 143 -11.50 5.22 5.88
C ASN A 143 -12.97 5.60 5.79
N ARG A 144 -13.46 6.33 6.79
CA ARG A 144 -14.87 6.72 6.93
C ARG A 144 -15.09 8.18 6.61
N ASN A 145 -14.03 8.97 6.68
CA ASN A 145 -14.04 10.41 6.44
C ASN A 145 -12.61 10.93 6.25
N ARG A 146 -12.46 12.23 5.95
CA ARG A 146 -11.16 12.91 5.81
C ARG A 146 -10.32 12.86 7.09
N GLY A 147 -10.97 13.06 8.24
CA GLY A 147 -10.35 13.08 9.56
C GLY A 147 -9.79 11.74 10.02
N ASP A 148 -10.10 10.65 9.30
CA ASP A 148 -9.36 9.41 9.49
C ASP A 148 -7.91 9.67 9.01
N HIS A 149 -7.64 9.83 7.72
CA HIS A 149 -6.26 9.65 7.21
C HIS A 149 -5.92 10.41 5.91
N GLY A 150 -6.60 11.52 5.59
CA GLY A 150 -6.27 12.27 4.37
C GLY A 150 -6.90 13.65 4.18
N PHE A 151 -6.31 14.45 3.29
CA PHE A 151 -6.81 15.77 2.91
C PHE A 151 -8.11 15.69 2.07
N SER A 152 -8.23 14.64 1.24
CA SER A 152 -9.37 14.36 0.38
C SER A 152 -9.98 12.98 0.64
N PHE A 153 -11.31 12.90 0.53
CA PHE A 153 -12.07 11.68 0.79
C PHE A 153 -13.40 11.70 0.03
N SER A 154 -13.75 10.60 -0.61
CA SER A 154 -15.11 10.34 -1.08
C SER A 154 -15.29 8.87 -1.46
N ALA A 155 -16.17 8.17 -0.74
CA ALA A 155 -16.64 6.85 -1.17
C ALA A 155 -17.48 6.94 -2.46
N GLU A 156 -18.30 8.00 -2.60
CA GLU A 156 -19.20 8.19 -3.75
C GLU A 156 -18.46 8.28 -5.08
N GLN A 157 -17.30 8.93 -5.12
CA GLN A 157 -16.60 9.20 -6.38
C GLN A 157 -15.36 8.36 -6.60
N LEU A 158 -15.06 7.48 -5.66
CA LEU A 158 -14.08 6.42 -5.86
C LEU A 158 -14.33 5.66 -7.18
N PRO A 159 -15.54 5.18 -7.53
CA PRO A 159 -15.74 4.42 -8.76
C PRO A 159 -15.43 5.23 -10.02
N ALA A 160 -15.95 6.46 -10.11
CA ALA A 160 -15.76 7.32 -11.28
C ALA A 160 -14.30 7.74 -11.48
N ASN A 161 -13.61 8.11 -10.39
CA ASN A 161 -12.19 8.49 -10.43
C ASN A 161 -11.27 7.29 -10.73
N SER A 162 -11.67 6.10 -10.29
CA SER A 162 -10.90 4.86 -10.51
C SER A 162 -11.13 4.26 -11.90
N ALA A 163 -12.31 4.47 -12.50
CA ALA A 163 -12.64 3.92 -13.82
C ALA A 163 -11.63 4.33 -14.90
N VAL A 164 -11.12 5.57 -14.86
CA VAL A 164 -10.08 6.02 -15.80
C VAL A 164 -8.79 5.21 -15.62
N LEU A 165 -8.39 4.95 -14.37
CA LEU A 165 -7.17 4.21 -14.04
C LEU A 165 -7.28 2.72 -14.37
N MET A 166 -8.48 2.15 -14.26
CA MET A 166 -8.76 0.75 -14.60
C MET A 166 -8.96 0.51 -16.10
N ASN A 167 -9.05 1.57 -16.91
CA ASN A 167 -9.19 1.49 -18.37
C ASN A 167 -8.09 2.27 -19.11
N PRO A 168 -6.81 1.98 -18.87
CA PRO A 168 -5.70 2.67 -19.53
C PRO A 168 -5.70 2.41 -21.06
N PRO A 169 -5.16 3.33 -21.89
CA PRO A 169 -5.21 3.23 -23.36
C PRO A 169 -4.61 1.93 -23.90
N ALA A 170 -5.31 1.23 -24.79
CA ALA A 170 -4.88 -0.09 -25.28
C ALA A 170 -3.57 -0.06 -26.09
N ASN A 171 -3.24 1.08 -26.69
CA ASN A 171 -2.05 1.31 -27.51
C ASN A 171 -0.85 1.89 -26.73
N ARG A 172 -0.94 1.98 -25.40
CA ARG A 172 0.16 2.46 -24.55
C ARG A 172 1.35 1.51 -24.58
N THR A 173 2.52 2.04 -24.32
CA THR A 173 3.73 1.30 -24.00
C THR A 173 3.66 0.87 -22.54
N LYS A 174 3.47 -0.42 -22.30
CA LYS A 174 3.46 -0.98 -20.94
C LYS A 174 4.88 -0.96 -20.35
N PRO A 175 5.05 -0.57 -19.08
CA PRO A 175 6.35 -0.66 -18.43
C PRO A 175 6.74 -2.10 -18.17
N SER A 176 8.04 -2.33 -18.01
CA SER A 176 8.53 -3.61 -17.49
C SER A 176 8.30 -3.70 -15.98
N ARG A 177 8.23 -4.93 -15.43
CA ARG A 177 8.26 -5.15 -13.97
C ARG A 177 9.44 -4.45 -13.29
N ALA A 178 10.62 -4.48 -13.91
CA ALA A 178 11.81 -3.83 -13.36
C ALA A 178 11.66 -2.30 -13.30
N THR A 179 11.01 -1.70 -14.30
CA THR A 179 10.67 -0.27 -14.31
C THR A 179 9.71 0.08 -13.17
N LEU A 180 8.65 -0.72 -12.98
CA LEU A 180 7.69 -0.53 -11.89
C LEU A 180 8.35 -0.71 -10.51
N GLN A 181 9.26 -1.67 -10.38
CA GLN A 181 10.05 -1.87 -9.16
C GLN A 181 10.96 -0.67 -8.86
N ALA A 182 11.62 -0.11 -9.89
CA ALA A 182 12.48 1.07 -9.74
C ALA A 182 11.66 2.31 -9.38
N LEU A 183 10.49 2.51 -10.00
CA LEU A 183 9.54 3.57 -9.63
C LEU A 183 9.12 3.47 -8.16
N SER A 184 8.80 2.25 -7.70
CA SER A 184 8.44 2.00 -6.30
C SER A 184 9.57 2.36 -5.33
N GLN A 185 10.81 1.99 -5.65
CA GLN A 185 11.98 2.36 -4.86
C GLN A 185 12.21 3.87 -4.85
N ALA A 186 12.05 4.52 -6.00
CA ALA A 186 12.27 5.95 -6.15
C ALA A 186 11.34 6.81 -5.28
N LEU A 187 10.16 6.30 -4.91
CA LEU A 187 9.19 7.06 -4.11
C LEU A 187 9.72 7.44 -2.72
N PHE A 188 10.53 6.59 -2.08
CA PHE A 188 11.01 6.80 -0.71
C PHE A 188 12.54 6.77 -0.57
N ALA A 189 13.28 6.36 -1.61
CA ALA A 189 14.72 6.26 -1.54
C ALA A 189 15.43 7.59 -1.87
N LYS A 190 16.22 8.11 -0.93
CA LYS A 190 17.13 9.26 -1.16
C LYS A 190 18.17 9.03 -2.27
N SER A 191 18.49 7.76 -2.51
CA SER A 191 19.60 7.34 -3.37
C SER A 191 19.15 6.86 -4.74
N SER A 192 17.85 6.89 -5.04
CA SER A 192 17.35 6.45 -6.34
C SER A 192 17.85 7.36 -7.46
N ASP A 193 18.32 6.76 -8.55
CA ASP A 193 18.68 7.43 -9.80
C ASP A 193 17.58 7.30 -10.87
N PHE A 194 16.43 6.72 -10.53
CA PHE A 194 15.30 6.57 -11.43
C PHE A 194 14.60 7.92 -11.64
N GLU A 195 14.73 8.48 -12.84
CA GLU A 195 14.04 9.72 -13.22
C GLU A 195 12.57 9.46 -13.55
N VAL A 196 11.67 10.11 -12.83
CA VAL A 196 10.22 9.99 -13.04
C VAL A 196 9.72 11.19 -13.85
N SER A 197 9.45 10.95 -15.13
CA SER A 197 8.67 11.90 -15.94
C SER A 197 7.20 11.82 -15.54
N VAL A 198 6.53 12.97 -15.38
CA VAL A 198 5.12 13.04 -14.97
C VAL A 198 4.29 13.52 -16.14
N SER A 199 3.25 12.76 -16.49
CA SER A 199 2.31 13.15 -17.56
C SER A 199 1.58 14.45 -17.20
N ASP A 200 1.35 15.31 -18.20
CA ASP A 200 0.51 16.50 -18.06
C ASP A 200 -0.93 16.18 -17.63
N SER A 201 -1.36 14.93 -17.84
CA SER A 201 -2.68 14.44 -17.46
C SER A 201 -2.68 13.57 -16.19
N CYS A 202 -1.56 13.52 -15.47
CA CYS A 202 -1.40 12.63 -14.33
C CYS A 202 -2.44 12.90 -13.25
N GLN A 203 -3.20 11.87 -12.88
CA GLN A 203 -4.29 11.99 -11.92
C GLN A 203 -3.77 11.81 -10.49
N PHE A 204 -3.91 12.86 -9.66
CA PHE A 204 -3.62 12.78 -8.23
C PHE A 204 -4.89 12.57 -7.40
N THR A 205 -4.99 11.43 -6.72
CA THR A 205 -6.11 11.11 -5.84
C THR A 205 -5.66 10.80 -4.41
N GLU A 206 -6.58 11.02 -3.49
CA GLU A 206 -6.48 10.57 -2.11
C GLU A 206 -7.85 10.06 -1.68
N ILE A 207 -7.86 8.83 -1.18
CA ILE A 207 -9.04 8.10 -0.66
C ILE A 207 -10.33 8.35 -1.47
N GLY A 208 -10.28 8.02 -2.76
CA GLY A 208 -11.43 8.06 -3.68
C GLY A 208 -11.76 9.42 -4.29
N TRP A 209 -11.10 10.50 -3.85
CA TRP A 209 -11.31 11.85 -4.38
C TRP A 209 -10.06 12.41 -5.05
N LYS A 210 -10.24 13.32 -6.02
CA LYS A 210 -9.14 14.07 -6.63
C LYS A 210 -8.70 15.19 -5.69
N VAL A 211 -7.40 15.31 -5.44
CA VAL A 211 -6.89 16.31 -4.48
C VAL A 211 -7.12 17.72 -5.01
N ILE A 212 -7.70 18.58 -4.18
CA ILE A 212 -7.93 20.01 -4.49
C ILE A 212 -7.32 20.81 -3.35
N ASP A 213 -6.35 21.67 -3.65
CA ASP A 213 -5.82 22.62 -2.66
C ASP A 213 -6.52 23.97 -2.74
N THR A 214 -7.34 24.25 -1.73
CA THR A 214 -8.03 25.52 -1.56
C THR A 214 -7.15 26.60 -0.91
N GLY A 215 -5.87 26.31 -0.66
CA GLY A 215 -4.92 27.22 -0.04
C GLY A 215 -5.16 27.44 1.46
N VAL A 216 -4.16 28.00 2.13
CA VAL A 216 -4.13 28.21 3.59
C VAL A 216 -5.16 29.26 4.08
N TYR A 217 -5.81 29.97 3.17
CA TYR A 217 -6.92 30.90 3.48
C TYR A 217 -8.24 30.51 2.81
N GLY A 218 -8.33 29.33 2.18
CA GLY A 218 -9.54 28.85 1.51
C GLY A 218 -9.93 29.63 0.26
N ASN A 219 -9.05 30.46 -0.28
CA ASN A 219 -9.24 31.29 -1.47
C ASN A 219 -8.52 30.73 -2.72
N GLY A 220 -8.04 29.49 -2.63
CA GLY A 220 -7.36 28.76 -3.69
C GLY A 220 -8.31 28.17 -4.73
N SER A 221 -7.75 27.34 -5.60
CA SER A 221 -8.46 26.78 -6.75
C SER A 221 -9.41 25.66 -6.32
N SER A 222 -10.52 25.50 -7.06
CA SER A 222 -11.34 24.28 -7.01
C SER A 222 -10.90 23.24 -8.06
N THR A 223 -9.85 23.54 -8.82
CA THR A 223 -9.31 22.65 -9.85
C THR A 223 -8.49 21.55 -9.18
N PRO A 224 -8.71 20.28 -9.53
CA PRO A 224 -7.86 19.19 -9.08
C PRO A 224 -6.38 19.42 -9.39
N LEU A 225 -5.51 19.04 -8.45
CA LEU A 225 -4.08 19.00 -8.65
C LEU A 225 -3.70 17.81 -9.56
N GLY A 226 -2.65 18.00 -10.36
CA GLY A 226 -1.95 16.90 -11.01
C GLY A 226 -0.98 16.23 -10.04
N CYS A 227 -0.37 15.13 -10.48
CA CYS A 227 0.71 14.51 -9.72
C CYS A 227 1.94 15.43 -9.65
N SER A 228 2.76 15.22 -8.62
CA SER A 228 4.05 15.89 -8.47
C SER A 228 5.11 14.88 -8.06
N TRP A 229 6.31 15.01 -8.62
CA TRP A 229 7.46 14.20 -8.22
C TRP A 229 8.65 15.11 -7.85
N PRO A 230 8.59 15.77 -6.69
CA PRO A 230 9.64 16.71 -6.28
C PRO A 230 10.94 15.97 -5.96
N VAL A 231 12.07 16.66 -6.16
CA VAL A 231 13.40 16.16 -5.74
C VAL A 231 13.46 16.00 -4.23
N ASP A 232 12.86 16.94 -3.49
CA ASP A 232 12.69 16.84 -2.05
C ASP A 232 11.34 16.19 -1.74
N HIS A 233 11.37 14.93 -1.32
CA HIS A 233 10.19 14.16 -0.92
C HIS A 233 10.44 13.44 0.41
N PRO A 234 9.39 13.02 1.12
CA PRO A 234 9.53 12.18 2.30
C PRO A 234 10.27 10.89 1.96
N THR A 235 11.13 10.45 2.88
CA THR A 235 12.00 9.29 2.66
C THR A 235 11.84 8.27 3.76
N ASP A 236 12.05 7.00 3.40
CA ASP A 236 12.00 5.88 4.32
C ASP A 236 12.97 4.79 3.83
N ASP A 237 14.04 4.56 4.60
CA ASP A 237 15.05 3.54 4.28
C ASP A 237 14.50 2.11 4.45
N ASP A 238 13.42 1.95 5.22
CA ASP A 238 12.73 0.68 5.45
C ASP A 238 11.43 0.55 4.61
N ALA A 239 11.28 1.39 3.57
CA ALA A 239 10.11 1.38 2.71
C ALA A 239 9.87 -0.02 2.10
N ARG A 240 8.61 -0.45 2.12
CA ARG A 240 8.17 -1.71 1.50
C ARG A 240 7.83 -1.44 0.04
N VAL A 241 8.76 -1.84 -0.83
CA VAL A 241 8.71 -1.58 -2.27
C VAL A 241 8.17 -2.77 -3.06
N GLY A 242 7.46 -2.51 -4.16
CA GLY A 242 6.93 -3.54 -5.06
C GLY A 242 6.01 -4.52 -4.35
N LEU A 243 5.13 -4.04 -3.48
CA LEU A 243 4.20 -4.87 -2.69
C LEU A 243 3.19 -5.59 -3.60
N VAL A 244 2.79 -4.94 -4.68
CA VAL A 244 1.97 -5.48 -5.78
C VAL A 244 2.44 -4.78 -7.05
N ILE A 245 2.80 -5.54 -8.08
CA ILE A 245 3.14 -5.02 -9.40
C ILE A 245 2.20 -5.64 -10.44
N ASP A 246 1.29 -4.82 -10.98
CA ASP A 246 0.40 -5.20 -12.08
C ASP A 246 0.94 -4.67 -13.41
N GLU A 247 1.71 -5.51 -14.11
CA GLU A 247 2.31 -5.19 -15.42
C GLU A 247 1.26 -4.96 -16.50
N GLU A 248 0.04 -5.49 -16.33
CA GLU A 248 -1.02 -5.30 -17.32
C GLU A 248 -1.55 -3.87 -17.26
N LEU A 249 -1.82 -3.36 -16.06
CA LEU A 249 -2.38 -2.02 -15.84
C LEU A 249 -1.30 -0.95 -15.60
N GLY A 250 -0.05 -1.35 -15.42
CA GLY A 250 1.07 -0.46 -15.10
C GLY A 250 1.05 0.03 -13.66
N PHE A 251 0.44 -0.72 -12.74
CA PHE A 251 0.37 -0.33 -11.33
C PHE A 251 1.54 -0.86 -10.51
N VAL A 252 1.97 -0.07 -9.53
CA VAL A 252 2.82 -0.53 -8.44
C VAL A 252 2.36 0.02 -7.10
N LEU A 253 2.30 -0.84 -6.09
CA LEU A 253 1.98 -0.49 -4.71
C LEU A 253 3.26 -0.41 -3.88
N THR A 254 3.38 0.67 -3.11
CA THR A 254 4.52 0.95 -2.21
C THR A 254 4.00 1.40 -0.86
N SER A 255 4.73 1.11 0.22
CA SER A 255 4.41 1.62 1.55
C SER A 255 5.64 2.21 2.21
N GLY A 256 5.46 3.28 2.97
CA GLY A 256 6.51 3.94 3.74
C GLY A 256 6.01 4.42 5.10
N ILE A 257 6.94 4.60 6.03
CA ILE A 257 6.72 5.13 7.37
C ILE A 257 7.39 6.50 7.46
N VAL A 258 6.56 7.54 7.47
CA VAL A 258 7.01 8.93 7.36
C VAL A 258 6.78 9.66 8.68
N PRO A 259 7.83 10.11 9.39
CA PRO A 259 7.68 10.95 10.55
C PRO A 259 7.26 12.37 10.13
N GLY A 260 6.39 13.00 10.92
CA GLY A 260 5.92 14.35 10.62
C GLY A 260 5.13 14.96 11.76
N LYS A 261 4.44 16.05 11.44
CA LYS A 261 3.64 16.80 12.41
C LYS A 261 2.27 17.12 11.86
N VAL A 262 1.25 16.94 12.68
CA VAL A 262 -0.11 17.39 12.38
C VAL A 262 -0.25 18.84 12.80
N TYR A 263 -0.54 19.72 11.85
CA TYR A 263 -0.76 21.14 12.05
C TYR A 263 -2.24 21.52 11.90
N PRO A 264 -2.74 22.54 12.61
CA PRO A 264 -4.02 23.17 12.28
C PRO A 264 -3.95 23.75 10.86
N TYR A 265 -5.05 23.72 10.13
CA TYR A 265 -5.19 24.26 8.77
C TYR A 265 -6.48 25.10 8.64
N TYR A 266 -6.69 25.75 7.49
CA TYR A 266 -7.83 26.64 7.27
C TYR A 266 -9.19 25.96 7.49
N GLY A 267 -10.13 26.61 8.17
CA GLY A 267 -11.52 26.11 8.22
C GLY A 267 -11.78 24.99 9.22
N ASN A 268 -11.06 24.96 10.34
CA ASN A 268 -11.19 23.97 11.42
C ASN A 268 -10.80 22.54 11.00
N ILE A 269 -9.89 22.41 10.04
CA ILE A 269 -9.27 21.14 9.63
C ILE A 269 -7.79 21.10 10.03
N SER A 270 -7.11 19.99 9.76
CA SER A 270 -5.69 19.78 10.02
C SER A 270 -5.00 19.18 8.81
N ALA A 271 -3.68 19.34 8.72
CA ALA A 271 -2.84 18.71 7.72
C ALA A 271 -1.64 18.03 8.38
N PHE A 272 -1.30 16.82 7.94
CA PHE A 272 -0.05 16.18 8.28
C PHE A 272 1.04 16.66 7.32
N ILE A 273 2.16 17.13 7.85
CA ILE A 273 3.31 17.59 7.07
C ILE A 273 4.52 16.75 7.49
N PRO A 274 5.13 15.98 6.56
CA PRO A 274 6.37 15.24 6.79
C PRO A 274 7.51 16.12 7.31
N ASN A 275 8.42 15.54 8.10
CA ASN A 275 9.59 16.26 8.63
C ASN A 275 10.56 16.73 7.56
N ASP A 276 10.72 15.96 6.48
CA ASP A 276 11.58 16.32 5.37
C ASP A 276 11.01 17.50 4.54
N MET A 277 9.72 17.80 4.66
CA MET A 277 9.07 18.93 3.99
C MET A 277 9.17 20.21 4.83
N THR A 278 10.40 20.72 5.00
CA THR A 278 10.69 21.90 5.84
C THR A 278 9.93 23.17 5.39
N PRO A 279 9.93 23.56 4.10
CA PRO A 279 9.28 24.82 3.70
C PRO A 279 7.77 24.86 3.99
N PRO A 280 6.99 23.78 3.75
CA PRO A 280 5.60 23.72 4.21
C PRO A 280 5.42 23.84 5.73
N GLN A 281 6.30 23.25 6.55
CA GLN A 281 6.21 23.40 8.01
C GLN A 281 6.44 24.85 8.44
N GLU A 282 7.45 25.53 7.90
CA GLU A 282 7.75 26.93 8.21
C GLU A 282 6.59 27.85 7.82
N ALA A 283 5.99 27.63 6.64
CA ALA A 283 4.82 28.38 6.20
C ALA A 283 3.64 28.19 7.16
N GLN A 284 3.42 26.97 7.63
CA GLN A 284 2.34 26.66 8.56
C GLN A 284 2.57 27.28 9.94
N GLU A 285 3.81 27.29 10.43
CA GLU A 285 4.18 27.95 11.70
C GLU A 285 4.00 29.47 11.63
N ALA A 286 4.36 30.09 10.51
CA ALA A 286 4.13 31.52 10.28
C ALA A 286 2.63 31.85 10.29
N TRP A 287 1.81 31.06 9.59
CA TRP A 287 0.35 31.22 9.58
C TRP A 287 -0.26 31.06 10.97
N ILE A 288 0.17 30.06 11.76
CA ILE A 288 -0.30 29.88 13.14
C ILE A 288 0.00 31.12 13.99
N LYS A 289 1.19 31.70 13.85
CA LYS A 289 1.58 32.91 14.59
C LYS A 289 0.71 34.10 14.20
N GLU A 290 0.41 34.25 12.92
CA GLU A 290 -0.49 35.28 12.39
C GLU A 290 -1.90 35.11 12.97
N VAL A 291 -2.51 33.93 12.85
CA VAL A 291 -3.88 33.68 13.30
C VAL A 291 -4.02 33.82 14.81
N LYS A 292 -3.01 33.37 15.59
CA LYS A 292 -2.98 33.59 17.06
C LYS A 292 -2.96 35.08 17.43
N ALA A 293 -2.35 35.93 16.61
CA ALA A 293 -2.31 37.37 16.84
C ALA A 293 -3.64 38.07 16.46
N GLN A 294 -4.39 37.48 15.52
CA GLN A 294 -5.60 38.07 14.96
C GLN A 294 -6.92 37.60 15.63
N SER A 295 -6.95 36.45 16.31
CA SER A 295 -8.21 35.68 16.44
C SER A 295 -8.55 35.08 17.81
N ASN A 296 -9.86 34.84 17.99
CA ASN A 296 -10.57 34.09 19.04
C ASN A 296 -10.92 32.64 18.60
N ILE A 297 -10.35 32.13 17.50
CA ILE A 297 -10.63 30.77 16.99
C ILE A 297 -9.71 29.75 17.68
N PRO A 298 -10.25 28.62 18.20
CA PRO A 298 -9.42 27.56 18.74
C PRO A 298 -8.55 26.94 17.63
N LEU A 299 -7.26 26.77 17.90
CA LEU A 299 -6.32 26.11 17.00
C LEU A 299 -5.86 24.79 17.61
N LEU A 300 -5.79 23.74 16.79
CA LEU A 300 -5.10 22.51 17.15
C LEU A 300 -3.63 22.83 17.46
N ALA A 301 -3.11 22.30 18.57
CA ALA A 301 -1.69 22.39 18.86
C ALA A 301 -0.92 21.46 17.89
N PRO A 302 0.13 21.94 17.20
CA PRO A 302 0.96 21.07 16.39
C PRO A 302 1.45 19.88 17.21
N THR A 303 1.23 18.66 16.70
CA THR A 303 1.52 17.42 17.42
C THR A 303 2.28 16.46 16.51
N GLU A 304 3.35 15.86 17.02
CA GLU A 304 4.12 14.84 16.30
C GLU A 304 3.27 13.61 16.01
N ALA A 305 3.44 13.04 14.82
CA ALA A 305 2.78 11.83 14.37
C ALA A 305 3.68 11.05 13.41
N THR A 306 3.34 9.79 13.17
CA THR A 306 3.93 9.00 12.09
C THR A 306 2.84 8.63 11.09
N GLY A 307 3.06 8.95 9.81
CA GLY A 307 2.22 8.51 8.71
C GLY A 307 2.68 7.15 8.18
N ASP A 308 1.80 6.16 8.22
CA ASP A 308 1.94 4.90 7.49
C ASP A 308 1.24 5.05 6.15
N THR A 309 2.03 5.10 5.08
CA THR A 309 1.53 5.33 3.74
C THR A 309 1.39 4.04 2.96
N LEU A 310 0.36 4.00 2.12
CA LEU A 310 0.18 2.95 1.12
C LEU A 310 -0.21 3.63 -0.19
N GLU A 311 0.77 3.76 -1.07
CA GLU A 311 0.70 4.55 -2.29
C GLU A 311 0.63 3.64 -3.52
N LEU A 312 -0.37 3.89 -4.36
CA LEU A 312 -0.53 3.21 -5.65
C LEU A 312 -0.13 4.18 -6.76
N LEU A 313 0.88 3.80 -7.54
CA LEU A 313 1.34 4.55 -8.70
C LEU A 313 0.92 3.82 -9.98
N GLN A 314 0.52 4.57 -11.00
CA GLN A 314 0.32 4.05 -12.36
C GLN A 314 1.33 4.67 -13.30
N TYR A 315 1.98 3.83 -14.11
CA TYR A 315 3.04 4.25 -15.02
C TYR A 315 2.90 3.52 -16.35
N TYR A 316 2.98 4.26 -17.44
CA TYR A 316 3.03 3.76 -18.82
C TYR A 316 3.42 4.91 -19.75
N ASP A 317 3.80 4.57 -20.99
CA ASP A 317 4.36 5.54 -21.94
C ASP A 317 5.56 6.31 -21.36
N ASP A 318 6.35 5.63 -20.53
CA ASP A 318 7.53 6.16 -19.83
C ASP A 318 7.23 7.40 -18.94
N GLU A 319 5.97 7.55 -18.52
CA GLU A 319 5.49 8.63 -17.66
C GLU A 319 4.65 8.10 -16.51
N LEU A 320 4.65 8.83 -15.39
CA LEU A 320 3.70 8.66 -14.30
C LEU A 320 2.33 9.21 -14.73
N GLN A 321 1.31 8.38 -14.60
CA GLN A 321 -0.05 8.59 -15.11
C GLN A 321 -1.07 8.76 -13.97
N ALA A 322 -0.79 8.15 -12.82
CA ALA A 322 -1.58 8.39 -11.63
C ALA A 322 -0.75 8.18 -10.36
N MET A 323 -1.13 8.92 -9.33
CA MET A 323 -0.62 8.78 -7.98
C MET A 323 -1.83 8.78 -7.04
N GLN A 324 -1.99 7.69 -6.29
CA GLN A 324 -2.95 7.63 -5.20
C GLN A 324 -2.18 7.59 -3.89
N ILE A 325 -2.34 8.62 -3.06
CA ILE A 325 -1.72 8.68 -1.74
C ILE A 325 -2.73 8.26 -0.67
N ASN A 326 -2.19 7.62 0.36
CA ASN A 326 -2.88 7.36 1.60
C ASN A 326 -1.94 7.62 2.76
N VAL A 327 -2.40 8.25 3.84
CA VAL A 327 -1.55 8.46 5.02
C VAL A 327 -2.29 8.09 6.29
N TYR A 328 -2.13 6.85 6.76
CA TYR A 328 -2.66 6.42 8.04
C TYR A 328 -1.83 7.00 9.19
N LEU A 329 -2.42 7.89 9.99
CA LEU A 329 -1.72 8.53 11.10
C LEU A 329 -1.73 7.67 12.36
N SER A 330 -0.55 7.53 12.94
CA SER A 330 -0.28 6.82 14.19
C SER A 330 0.50 7.71 15.16
N GLY A 331 0.69 7.22 16.38
CA GLY A 331 1.50 7.93 17.38
C GLY A 331 2.93 8.19 16.89
N PRO A 332 3.60 9.22 17.43
CA PRO A 332 4.96 9.54 17.01
C PRO A 332 5.92 8.37 17.28
N ASN A 333 6.88 8.18 16.37
CA ASN A 333 7.85 7.07 16.39
C ASN A 333 7.22 5.67 16.26
N ALA A 334 5.96 5.56 15.82
CA ALA A 334 5.43 4.27 15.42
C ALA A 334 6.21 3.72 14.21
N THR A 335 6.29 2.40 14.13
CA THR A 335 6.91 1.67 13.01
C THR A 335 5.89 0.75 12.36
N SER A 336 6.18 0.27 11.15
CA SER A 336 5.36 -0.75 10.51
C SER A 336 5.48 -2.07 11.28
N VAL A 337 4.36 -2.76 11.49
CA VAL A 337 4.35 -4.14 12.01
C VAL A 337 4.69 -5.18 10.94
N TRP A 338 4.93 -4.73 9.71
CA TRP A 338 5.31 -5.54 8.56
C TRP A 338 6.83 -5.67 8.37
N LEU A 339 7.62 -4.88 9.12
CA LEU A 339 9.08 -4.92 9.16
C LEU A 339 9.57 -5.83 10.30
#